data_AF-A0A9P1C8B1-F1
#
_entry.id   AF-A0A9P1C8B1-F1
#
_cell.length_a   1.000
_cell.length_b   1.000
_cell.length_c   1.000
_cell.angle_alpha   90.00
_cell.angle_beta   90.00
_cell.angle_gamma   90.00
#
_symmetry.space_group_name_H-M   'P 1'
#
loop_
_entity.id
_entity.type
_entity.pdbx_description
1 polymer ?
#
loop_
_entity_poly.entity_id
_entity_poly.type
_entity_poly.pdbx_seq_one_letter_code
_entity_poly.pdbx_strand_id
1 'polypeptide(L)'
;MLVRSVILFMISIFNGAHWVIENPSTSLIFEMPRFKTFIERWGAHAVNMWLGMYGAPTWKMVKIFSSDPFIYRLFRKLDRTKFPKSNTTIRYVDRNGKIKFKGSRTLKATQVYTPAFGSAVYRNFTTYANCAPELRQDLDFEDDWEDAKLLGFNMPVVQNSPFSYCSGQSLSFFS
;
A
#
# COMPACT_ATOMS: atom_id res chain seq x y z
N MET A 1 18.76 1.12 -4.76
CA MET A 1 17.44 0.84 -5.39
C MET A 1 16.50 2.04 -5.21
N LEU A 2 16.32 2.56 -3.99
CA LEU A 2 15.36 3.64 -3.70
C LEU A 2 15.44 4.89 -4.60
N VAL A 3 16.63 5.48 -4.77
CA VAL A 3 16.78 6.74 -5.51
C VAL A 3 16.28 6.60 -6.95
N ARG A 4 16.52 5.44 -7.58
CA ARG A 4 16.03 5.14 -8.93
C ARG A 4 14.51 5.00 -8.95
N SER A 5 13.92 4.37 -7.92
CA SER A 5 12.46 4.26 -7.78
C SER A 5 11.80 5.64 -7.60
N VAL A 6 12.36 6.53 -6.79
CA VAL A 6 11.84 7.90 -6.61
C VAL A 6 11.86 8.67 -7.94
N ILE A 7 12.96 8.59 -8.70
CA ILE A 7 13.05 9.22 -10.02
C ILE A 7 11.98 8.65 -10.97
N LEU A 8 11.77 7.33 -10.97
CA LEU A 8 10.72 6.70 -11.78
C LEU A 8 9.31 7.18 -11.38
N PHE A 9 9.05 7.39 -10.10
CA PHE A 9 7.75 7.94 -9.65
C PHE A 9 7.58 9.37 -10.12
N MET A 10 8.62 10.20 -10.03
CA MET A 10 8.57 11.56 -10.55
C MET A 10 8.31 11.57 -12.06
N ILE A 11 9.01 10.72 -12.84
CA ILE A 11 8.76 10.58 -14.27
C ILE A 11 7.31 10.13 -14.54
N SER A 12 6.80 9.18 -13.76
CA SER A 12 5.42 8.69 -13.92
C SER A 12 4.42 9.81 -13.70
N ILE A 13 4.58 10.60 -12.62
CA ILE A 13 3.75 11.76 -12.31
C ILE A 13 3.77 12.77 -13.47
N PHE A 14 4.95 13.12 -13.99
CA PHE A 14 5.07 14.09 -15.10
C PHE A 14 4.47 13.59 -16.42
N ASN A 15 4.30 12.28 -16.60
CA ASN A 15 3.63 11.70 -17.77
C ASN A 15 2.13 11.45 -17.53
N GLY A 16 1.57 11.90 -16.41
CA GLY A 16 0.17 11.62 -16.03
C GLY A 16 -0.09 10.14 -15.73
N ALA A 17 0.95 9.34 -15.50
CA ALA A 17 0.83 7.93 -15.16
C ALA A 17 0.62 7.75 -13.65
N HIS A 18 -0.37 6.94 -13.28
CA HIS A 18 -0.57 6.51 -11.90
C HIS A 18 0.46 5.44 -11.54
N TRP A 19 1.05 5.55 -10.36
CA TRP A 19 2.04 4.59 -9.88
C TRP A 19 1.50 3.81 -8.67
N VAL A 20 1.98 2.57 -8.53
CA VAL A 20 1.74 1.72 -7.36
C VAL A 20 3.07 1.09 -6.98
N ILE A 21 3.44 1.17 -5.70
CA ILE A 21 4.58 0.44 -5.17
C ILE A 21 4.14 -0.42 -3.98
N GLU A 22 4.45 -1.71 -4.06
CA GLU A 22 4.41 -2.63 -2.93
C GLU A 22 5.77 -2.65 -2.23
N ASN A 23 5.73 -2.70 -0.91
CA ASN A 23 6.89 -3.06 -0.10
C ASN A 23 6.45 -3.97 1.05
N PRO A 24 7.34 -4.83 1.56
CA PRO A 24 7.13 -5.44 2.88
C PRO A 24 6.79 -4.37 3.93
N SER A 25 5.82 -4.62 4.81
CA SER A 25 5.39 -3.63 5.80
C SER A 25 6.50 -3.22 6.77
N THR A 26 7.51 -4.08 6.96
CA THR A 26 8.69 -3.84 7.79
C THR A 26 9.89 -3.28 7.00
N SER A 27 9.67 -2.80 5.78
CA SER A 27 10.76 -2.26 4.96
C SER A 27 11.33 -0.97 5.55
N LEU A 28 12.66 -0.85 5.55
CA LEU A 28 13.35 0.38 5.97
C LEU A 28 13.13 1.56 5.01
N ILE A 29 12.55 1.31 3.83
CA ILE A 29 12.27 2.35 2.84
C ILE A 29 11.43 3.50 3.42
N PHE A 30 10.54 3.19 4.36
CA PHE A 30 9.67 4.17 5.00
C PHE A 30 10.43 5.11 5.93
N GLU A 31 11.58 4.68 6.45
CA GLU A 31 12.44 5.50 7.29
C GLU A 31 13.44 6.34 6.50
N MET A 32 13.53 6.15 5.18
CA MET A 32 14.51 6.84 4.36
C MET A 32 14.08 8.30 4.12
N PRO A 33 14.93 9.30 4.42
CA PRO A 33 14.57 10.72 4.29
C PRO A 33 14.06 11.08 2.90
N ARG A 34 14.69 10.56 1.84
CA ARG A 34 14.28 10.85 0.45
C ARG A 34 12.88 10.33 0.11
N PHE A 35 12.48 9.21 0.70
CA PHE A 35 11.14 8.67 0.50
C PHE A 35 10.12 9.52 1.26
N LYS A 36 10.41 9.86 2.52
CA LYS A 36 9.57 10.78 3.32
C LYS A 36 9.35 12.11 2.60
N THR A 37 10.43 12.77 2.17
CA THR A 37 10.36 14.03 1.42
C THR A 37 9.58 13.89 0.11
N PHE A 38 9.71 12.76 -0.59
CA PHE A 38 8.91 12.51 -1.80
C PHE A 38 7.41 12.45 -1.48
N ILE A 39 7.02 11.69 -0.46
CA ILE A 39 5.62 11.53 -0.03
C ILE A 39 5.06 12.87 0.48
N GLU A 40 5.83 13.61 1.28
CA GLU A 40 5.44 14.94 1.79
C GLU A 40 5.22 15.95 0.67
N ARG A 41 6.06 15.91 -0.38
CA ARG A 41 6.00 16.89 -1.48
C ARG A 41 4.90 16.59 -2.49
N TRP A 42 4.68 15.32 -2.81
CA TRP A 42 3.82 14.92 -3.93
C TRP A 42 2.50 14.28 -3.49
N GLY A 43 2.37 13.96 -2.20
CA GLY A 43 1.27 13.16 -1.68
C GLY A 43 1.38 11.69 -2.09
N ALA A 44 0.81 10.82 -1.27
CA ALA A 44 0.57 9.43 -1.62
C ALA A 44 -0.52 8.85 -0.73
N HIS A 45 -1.29 7.92 -1.29
CA HIS A 45 -2.16 7.04 -0.55
C HIS A 45 -1.37 5.84 -0.07
N ALA A 46 -1.72 5.31 1.09
CA ALA A 46 -1.08 4.12 1.66
C ALA A 46 -2.13 3.13 2.19
N VAL A 47 -1.95 1.84 1.93
CA VAL A 47 -2.80 0.78 2.48
C VAL A 47 -1.95 -0.42 2.87
N ASN A 48 -2.28 -1.05 3.99
CA ASN A 48 -1.73 -2.36 4.34
C ASN A 48 -2.60 -3.45 3.73
N MET A 49 -2.00 -4.49 3.16
CA MET A 49 -2.74 -5.66 2.71
C MET A 49 -1.97 -6.95 3.01
N TRP A 50 -2.69 -8.07 2.96
CA TRP A 50 -2.13 -9.39 3.21
C TRP A 50 -2.09 -10.17 1.90
N LEU A 51 -0.89 -10.51 1.40
CA LEU A 51 -0.73 -11.27 0.17
C LEU A 51 -1.45 -12.63 0.20
N GLY A 52 -1.58 -13.22 1.40
CA GLY A 52 -2.34 -14.46 1.60
C GLY A 52 -3.81 -14.33 1.17
N MET A 53 -4.42 -13.16 1.34
CA MET A 53 -5.80 -12.89 0.89
C MET A 53 -5.93 -12.82 -0.63
N TYR A 54 -4.80 -12.77 -1.34
CA TYR A 54 -4.70 -12.86 -2.78
C TYR A 54 -4.16 -14.23 -3.22
N GLY A 55 -4.27 -15.27 -2.39
CA GLY A 55 -3.87 -16.63 -2.74
C GLY A 55 -2.38 -16.91 -2.63
N ALA A 56 -1.60 -16.03 -1.98
CA ALA A 56 -0.21 -16.35 -1.68
C ALA A 56 -0.16 -17.46 -0.60
N PRO A 57 0.86 -18.34 -0.63
CA PRO A 57 0.97 -19.46 0.32
C PRO A 57 1.18 -19.01 1.77
N THR A 58 1.58 -17.76 1.97
CA THR A 58 1.77 -17.15 3.30
C THR A 58 1.00 -15.84 3.41
N TRP A 59 0.55 -15.54 4.63
CA TRP A 59 -0.13 -14.29 4.96
C TRP A 59 0.88 -13.17 5.24
N LYS A 60 1.77 -12.89 4.28
CA LYS A 60 2.73 -11.80 4.39
C LYS A 60 2.00 -10.45 4.30
N MET A 61 2.21 -9.58 5.29
CA MET A 61 1.75 -8.20 5.23
C MET A 61 2.65 -7.38 4.32
N VAL A 62 2.04 -6.55 3.50
CA VAL A 62 2.71 -5.60 2.60
C VAL A 62 2.02 -4.25 2.71
N LYS A 63 2.80 -3.19 2.52
CA LYS A 63 2.32 -1.82 2.47
C LYS A 63 2.41 -1.35 1.03
N ILE A 64 1.28 -0.91 0.49
CA ILE A 64 1.16 -0.36 -0.85
C ILE A 64 1.10 1.16 -0.75
N PHE A 65 1.82 1.84 -1.62
CA PHE A 65 1.68 3.27 -1.86
C PHE A 65 1.23 3.52 -3.29
N SER A 66 0.44 4.57 -3.50
CA SER A 66 0.04 5.01 -4.83
C SER A 66 -0.20 6.50 -4.89
N SER A 67 -0.12 7.07 -6.10
CA SER A 67 -0.64 8.40 -6.40
C SER A 67 -2.17 8.49 -6.36
N ASP A 68 -2.89 7.36 -6.21
CA ASP A 68 -4.33 7.32 -6.38
C ASP A 68 -5.03 6.49 -5.28
N PRO A 69 -6.22 6.91 -4.79
CA PRO A 69 -6.92 6.26 -3.68
C PRO A 69 -7.55 4.90 -4.04
N PHE A 70 -7.59 4.48 -5.31
CA PHE A 70 -8.18 3.17 -5.67
C PHE A 70 -7.57 2.00 -4.89
N ILE A 71 -6.31 2.15 -4.43
CA ILE A 71 -5.60 1.14 -3.66
C ILE A 71 -6.30 0.78 -2.34
N TYR A 72 -7.13 1.65 -1.76
CA TYR A 72 -7.86 1.32 -0.54
C TYR A 72 -8.79 0.11 -0.73
N ARG A 73 -9.28 -0.10 -1.95
CA ARG A 73 -10.08 -1.28 -2.34
C ARG A 73 -9.28 -2.58 -2.36
N LEU A 74 -7.96 -2.54 -2.19
CA LEU A 74 -7.09 -3.70 -2.03
C LEU A 74 -6.99 -4.19 -0.59
N PHE A 75 -7.54 -3.47 0.39
CA PHE A 75 -7.59 -3.97 1.76
C PHE A 75 -8.50 -5.20 1.87
N ARG A 76 -8.04 -6.22 2.59
CA ARG A 76 -8.82 -7.44 2.91
C ARG A 76 -8.47 -7.86 4.32
N LYS A 77 -9.49 -8.08 5.18
CA LYS A 77 -9.29 -8.64 6.52
C LYS A 77 -8.67 -10.03 6.41
N LEU A 78 -7.60 -10.28 7.17
CA LEU A 78 -6.92 -11.56 7.19
C LEU A 78 -7.59 -12.51 8.17
N ASP A 79 -7.96 -13.69 7.68
CA ASP A 79 -8.26 -14.83 8.52
C ASP A 79 -7.00 -15.71 8.68
N ARG A 80 -6.33 -15.57 9.84
CA ARG A 80 -5.08 -16.30 10.14
C ARG A 80 -5.27 -17.80 10.27
N THR A 81 -6.48 -18.27 10.57
CA THR A 81 -6.76 -19.70 10.78
C THR A 81 -6.62 -20.51 9.50
N LYS A 82 -6.75 -19.85 8.34
CA LYS A 82 -6.65 -20.46 7.01
C LYS A 82 -5.21 -20.69 6.55
N PHE A 83 -4.21 -20.29 7.33
CA PHE A 83 -2.81 -20.37 6.91
C PHE A 83 -1.96 -21.19 7.87
N PRO A 84 -1.09 -22.07 7.34
CA PRO A 84 -0.12 -22.77 8.16
C PRO A 84 0.90 -21.78 8.76
N LYS A 85 1.50 -22.17 9.89
CA LYS A 85 2.62 -21.42 10.46
C LYS A 85 3.76 -21.33 9.45
N SER A 86 4.31 -20.13 9.28
CA SER A 86 5.40 -19.90 8.34
C SER A 86 6.74 -20.38 8.91
N ASN A 87 7.49 -21.14 8.11
CA ASN A 87 8.86 -21.55 8.40
C ASN A 87 9.90 -20.59 7.79
N THR A 88 9.49 -19.37 7.44
CA THR A 88 10.35 -18.37 6.80
C THR A 88 11.28 -17.63 7.75
N THR A 89 11.06 -17.76 9.05
CA THR A 89 11.84 -17.05 10.09
C THR A 89 12.51 -18.06 11.01
N ILE A 90 13.83 -18.01 11.09
CA ILE A 90 14.64 -18.85 11.97
C ILE A 90 15.04 -18.04 13.19
N ARG A 91 14.63 -18.51 14.37
CA ARG A 91 15.11 -18.02 15.67
C ARG A 91 16.44 -18.69 16.00
N TYR A 92 17.44 -17.93 16.42
CA TYR A 92 18.73 -18.46 16.86
C TYR A 92 19.28 -17.64 18.04
N VAL A 93 20.23 -18.20 18.79
CA VAL A 93 20.95 -17.50 19.85
C VAL A 93 22.31 -17.11 19.29
N ASP A 94 22.68 -15.83 19.43
CA ASP A 94 24.01 -15.37 19.00
C ASP A 94 25.11 -15.77 20.00
N ARG A 95 26.37 -15.49 19.65
CA ARG A 95 27.52 -15.81 20.51
C ARG A 95 27.49 -15.10 21.87
N ASN A 96 26.67 -14.07 22.02
CA ASN A 96 26.51 -13.29 23.24
C ASN A 96 25.26 -13.70 24.03
N GLY A 97 24.65 -14.85 23.71
CA GLY A 97 23.44 -15.34 24.37
C GLY A 97 22.16 -14.58 23.99
N LYS A 98 22.19 -13.64 23.03
CA LYS A 98 21.01 -12.86 22.65
C LYS A 98 20.19 -13.60 21.60
N ILE A 99 18.86 -13.61 21.79
CA ILE A 99 17.92 -14.14 20.80
C ILE A 99 17.91 -13.22 19.58
N LYS A 100 18.14 -13.80 18.40
CA LYS A 100 18.13 -13.16 17.10
C LYS A 100 17.22 -13.94 16.14
N PHE A 101 16.82 -13.27 15.06
CA PHE A 101 15.99 -13.84 14.01
C PHE A 101 16.64 -13.60 12.66
N LYS A 102 16.58 -14.59 11.75
CA LYS A 102 17.00 -14.44 10.36
C LYS A 102 15.99 -15.08 9.41
N GLY A 103 16.01 -14.67 8.15
CA GLY A 103 15.23 -15.32 7.09
C GLY A 103 15.73 -16.74 6.84
N SER A 104 14.80 -17.68 6.64
CA SER A 104 15.13 -19.02 6.17
C SER A 104 15.39 -19.02 4.66
N ARG A 105 15.93 -20.11 4.12
CA ARG A 105 16.18 -20.27 2.69
C ARG A 105 14.88 -20.21 1.86
N THR A 106 13.73 -20.51 2.47
CA THR A 106 12.42 -20.46 1.80
C THR A 106 11.78 -19.06 1.81
N LEU A 107 12.37 -18.08 2.51
CA LEU A 107 11.83 -16.72 2.60
C LEU A 107 11.57 -16.10 1.22
N LYS A 108 12.52 -16.24 0.28
CA LYS A 108 12.38 -15.68 -1.07
C LYS A 108 11.24 -16.33 -1.87
N ALA A 109 11.01 -17.64 -1.69
CA ALA A 109 9.92 -18.35 -2.34
C ALA A 109 8.53 -17.91 -1.85
N THR A 110 8.46 -17.22 -0.71
CA THR A 110 7.20 -16.63 -0.21
C THR A 110 6.94 -15.22 -0.72
N GLN A 111 7.89 -14.63 -1.47
CA GLN A 111 7.76 -13.31 -2.09
C GLN A 111 7.19 -13.43 -3.51
N VAL A 112 6.06 -14.14 -3.64
CA VAL A 112 5.39 -14.34 -4.93
C VAL A 112 4.18 -13.42 -5.03
N TYR A 113 4.17 -12.60 -6.07
CA TYR A 113 2.98 -11.87 -6.47
C TYR A 113 2.06 -12.83 -7.20
N THR A 114 0.86 -13.00 -6.67
CA THR A 114 -0.11 -13.89 -7.29
C THR A 114 -0.78 -13.22 -8.48
N PRO A 115 -1.20 -13.99 -9.49
CA PRO A 115 -2.06 -13.46 -10.56
C PRO A 115 -3.34 -12.80 -10.02
N ALA A 116 -3.89 -13.32 -8.92
CA ALA A 116 -5.06 -12.76 -8.26
C ALA A 116 -4.81 -11.35 -7.69
N PHE A 117 -3.62 -11.06 -7.16
CA PHE A 117 -3.25 -9.71 -6.75
C PHE A 117 -3.18 -8.77 -7.96
N GLY A 118 -2.48 -9.16 -9.03
CA GLY A 118 -2.40 -8.35 -10.25
C GLY A 118 -3.77 -8.06 -10.86
N SER A 119 -4.65 -9.07 -10.90
CA SER A 119 -6.03 -8.92 -11.38
C SER A 119 -6.84 -7.96 -10.50
N ALA A 120 -6.64 -8.00 -9.18
CA ALA A 120 -7.31 -7.09 -8.27
C ALA A 120 -6.84 -5.64 -8.43
N VAL A 121 -5.54 -5.41 -8.65
CA VAL A 121 -5.01 -4.07 -8.95
C VAL A 121 -5.64 -3.53 -10.23
N TYR A 122 -5.59 -4.32 -11.32
CA TYR A 122 -6.17 -3.92 -12.61
C TYR A 122 -7.67 -3.62 -12.52
N ARG A 123 -8.44 -4.52 -11.89
CA ARG A 123 -9.89 -4.35 -11.74
C ARG A 123 -10.23 -3.12 -10.91
N ASN A 124 -9.60 -2.92 -9.76
CA ASN A 124 -9.89 -1.77 -8.92
C ASN A 124 -9.49 -0.45 -9.59
N PHE A 125 -8.36 -0.43 -10.30
CA PHE A 125 -7.93 0.74 -11.06
C PHE A 125 -8.89 1.08 -12.19
N THR A 126 -9.28 0.09 -13.02
CA THR A 126 -10.21 0.32 -14.14
C THR A 126 -11.60 0.73 -13.65
N THR A 127 -12.13 0.12 -12.59
CA THR A 127 -13.40 0.56 -11.97
C THR A 127 -13.30 2.00 -11.51
N TYR A 128 -12.22 2.37 -10.82
CA TYR A 128 -12.02 3.74 -10.33
C TYR A 128 -11.85 4.76 -11.47
N ALA A 129 -11.06 4.42 -12.49
CA ALA A 129 -10.80 5.28 -13.64
C ALA A 129 -12.08 5.53 -14.47
N ASN A 130 -12.97 4.53 -14.54
CA ASN A 130 -14.25 4.62 -15.25
C ASN A 130 -15.37 5.26 -14.42
N CYS A 131 -15.19 5.48 -13.11
CA CYS A 131 -16.14 6.26 -12.31
C CYS A 131 -16.06 7.75 -12.69
N ALA A 132 -17.22 8.41 -12.76
CA ALA A 132 -17.32 9.85 -12.96
C ALA A 132 -16.45 10.59 -11.91
N PRO A 133 -15.74 11.68 -12.28
CA PRO A 133 -14.82 12.39 -11.40
C PRO A 133 -15.45 12.82 -10.06
N GLU A 134 -16.75 13.10 -10.06
CA GLU A 134 -17.55 13.54 -8.92
C GLU A 134 -17.66 12.47 -7.82
N LEU A 135 -17.68 11.18 -8.19
CA LEU A 135 -17.76 10.04 -7.25
C LEU A 135 -16.40 9.60 -6.68
N ARG A 136 -15.30 10.26 -7.07
CA ARG A 136 -13.96 9.94 -6.56
C ARG A 136 -13.70 10.58 -5.19
N GLN A 137 -14.49 11.59 -4.79
CA GLN A 137 -14.37 12.30 -3.52
C GLN A 137 -15.20 11.68 -2.38
N ASP A 138 -16.24 10.89 -2.69
CA ASP A 138 -17.19 10.35 -1.70
C ASP A 138 -16.80 8.99 -1.10
N LEU A 139 -15.56 8.55 -1.29
CA LEU A 139 -15.09 7.36 -0.59
C LEU A 139 -14.58 7.77 0.79
N ASP A 140 -15.54 8.01 1.69
CA ASP A 140 -15.34 8.03 3.14
C ASP A 140 -14.86 6.63 3.56
N PHE A 141 -13.57 6.38 3.39
CA PHE A 141 -12.93 5.28 4.07
C PHE A 141 -12.76 5.73 5.51
N GLU A 142 -13.60 5.20 6.40
CA GLU A 142 -13.36 5.29 7.84
C GLU A 142 -11.90 4.92 8.07
N ASP A 143 -11.21 5.96 8.52
CA ASP A 143 -9.79 6.10 8.42
C ASP A 143 -9.24 5.28 9.59
N ASP A 144 -9.01 3.98 9.37
CA ASP A 144 -8.46 3.01 10.34
C ASP A 144 -6.98 3.33 10.68
N TRP A 145 -6.71 4.59 11.04
CA TRP A 145 -5.43 5.14 11.51
C TRP A 145 -5.00 4.57 12.86
N GLU A 146 -5.93 3.98 13.62
CA GLU A 146 -5.62 3.42 14.93
C GLU A 146 -4.63 2.24 14.84
N ASP A 147 -4.67 1.47 13.75
CA ASP A 147 -3.66 0.42 13.48
C ASP A 147 -2.30 0.98 13.02
N ALA A 148 -2.26 2.18 12.43
CA ALA A 148 -1.02 2.85 12.04
C ALA A 148 -0.30 3.48 13.25
N LYS A 149 -1.05 4.00 14.23
CA LYS A 149 -0.51 4.48 15.52
C LYS A 149 0.08 3.35 16.37
N LEU A 150 -0.59 2.19 16.40
CA LEU A 150 -0.12 0.99 17.12
C LEU A 150 1.25 0.47 16.63
N LEU A 151 1.67 0.86 15.41
CA LEU A 151 2.95 0.47 14.81
C LEU A 151 4.04 1.55 14.90
N GLY A 152 3.80 2.66 15.61
CA GLY A 152 4.84 3.63 15.99
C GLY A 152 5.31 4.60 14.89
N PHE A 153 4.52 4.81 13.83
CA PHE A 153 4.87 5.75 12.77
C PHE A 153 4.05 7.05 12.87
N ASN A 154 4.71 8.15 13.26
CA ASN A 154 4.20 9.50 13.03
C ASN A 154 4.51 9.89 11.57
N MET A 155 3.55 9.77 10.66
CA MET A 155 3.64 10.42 9.35
C MET A 155 2.75 11.67 9.35
N PRO A 156 3.21 12.80 8.77
CA PRO A 156 2.39 13.99 8.67
C PRO A 156 1.17 13.71 7.80
N VAL A 157 0.00 14.07 8.31
CA VAL A 157 -1.24 14.16 7.55
C VAL A 157 -1.02 15.20 6.46
N VAL A 158 -0.94 14.79 5.20
CA VAL A 158 -1.01 15.74 4.07
C VAL A 158 -2.49 16.07 3.87
N GLN A 159 -3.02 16.93 4.75
CA GLN A 159 -4.14 17.79 4.38
C GLN A 159 -3.58 18.79 3.39
N ASN A 160 -3.90 18.62 2.11
CA ASN A 160 -3.84 19.57 0.98
C ASN A 160 -3.29 18.88 -0.26
N SER A 161 -4.18 18.31 -1.06
CA SER A 161 -3.94 18.07 -2.48
C SER A 161 -4.43 19.31 -3.26
N PRO A 162 -3.67 19.85 -4.22
CA PRO A 162 -4.04 21.03 -5.01
C PRO A 162 -4.94 20.65 -6.20
N PHE A 163 -5.97 19.82 -5.98
CA PHE A 163 -6.99 19.57 -6.98
C PHE A 163 -8.21 20.45 -6.67
N SER A 164 -8.34 21.51 -7.47
CA SER A 164 -9.38 22.53 -7.39
C SER A 164 -10.78 21.92 -7.29
N TYR A 165 -11.53 22.38 -6.28
CA TYR A 165 -12.98 22.22 -6.21
C TYR A 165 -13.61 22.99 -7.36
N CYS A 166 -14.30 22.30 -8.27
CA CYS A 166 -15.31 22.92 -9.12
C CYS A 166 -16.68 22.62 -8.51
N SER A 167 -17.20 23.61 -7.80
CA SER A 167 -18.58 23.64 -7.34
C SER A 167 -19.50 24.07 -8.48
N GLY A 168 -20.58 23.32 -8.67
CA GLY A 168 -21.77 23.75 -9.41
C GLY A 168 -21.98 23.09 -10.76
N GLN A 169 -22.91 22.13 -10.81
CA GLN A 169 -24.24 22.37 -11.36
C GLN A 169 -25.20 21.20 -11.03
N SER A 170 -26.41 21.58 -10.64
CA SER A 170 -27.52 20.67 -10.34
C SER A 170 -27.98 19.93 -11.60
N LEU A 171 -28.18 18.62 -11.52
CA LEU A 171 -29.07 17.92 -12.45
C LEU A 171 -30.15 17.19 -11.67
N SER A 172 -31.34 17.78 -11.74
CA SER A 172 -32.63 17.20 -11.42
C SER A 172 -32.85 15.88 -12.15
N PHE A 173 -33.12 14.82 -11.41
CA PHE A 173 -33.74 13.61 -11.94
C PHE A 173 -34.99 13.31 -11.12
N PHE A 174 -36.16 13.53 -11.72
CA PHE A 174 -37.31 12.61 -11.62
C PHE A 174 -38.24 12.87 -12.81
N SER A 175 -38.47 11.79 -13.57
CA SER A 175 -39.49 11.53 -14.61
C SER A 175 -39.63 12.48 -15.79
#